data_AF-A0A5N7BQH9-F1
#
_entry.id   AF-A0A5N7BQH9-F1
#
_cell.length_a   1.000
_cell.length_b   1.000
_cell.length_c   1.000
_cell.angle_alpha   90.00
_cell.angle_beta   90.00
_cell.angle_gamma   90.00
#
_symmetry.space_group_name_H-M   'P 1'
#
loop_
_entity.id
_entity.type
_entity.pdbx_description
1 polymer ?
#
loop_
_entity_poly.entity_id
_entity_poly.type
_entity_poly.pdbx_seq_one_letter_code
_entity_poly.pdbx_strand_id
1 'polypeptide(L)'
;MNITDVIVTKGLVAQSNTKVPQYFRVTATTTDINAAVADFVWQNVASDDTVSEPFATCRVLYGYADAWLSSWRPLAHLVQGRIETLDRLASEGIANRFSHKMAYTLFGKNLVEYADKYRGMQAVVMNEFEAFADVTLKHVHGRGDYTVPPYFIDSVAHLAGFIMNVADASDTANTFCVTPGWDSMRFARPLVAGQKYRSYVKMIPSEDDPSVYFGDIYVFQDGVIMGVVGGIQFRRYPRILMNRFFAAPDSSVAKSYAAATASNPAVPVPTLAPAPAVSQPQPAAPEVAPQVSLLAPTPAPAPALAPTPAAPAAADSDSTWGKALVLIAKEAGLEQSDLTNDAAFANLRVDSLMSLVIAEKFREELGIVVAGSLFLKYPTIGALRSWLEEYYS
;
A
#
# COMPACT_ATOMS: atom_id res chain seq x y z
N MET A 1 -19.90 -15.59 -5.41
CA MET A 1 -18.65 -15.34 -6.15
C MET A 1 -17.52 -15.16 -5.15
N ASN A 2 -16.33 -15.66 -5.48
CA ASN A 2 -15.09 -15.39 -4.75
C ASN A 2 -14.23 -14.47 -5.62
N ILE A 3 -13.93 -13.27 -5.14
CA ILE A 3 -13.03 -12.32 -5.82
C ILE A 3 -11.64 -12.51 -5.22
N THR A 4 -10.73 -13.10 -5.98
CA THR A 4 -9.37 -13.44 -5.56
C THR A 4 -8.31 -12.61 -6.24
N ASP A 5 -7.12 -12.63 -5.66
CA ASP A 5 -5.91 -12.06 -6.26
C ASP A 5 -6.11 -10.59 -6.66
N VAL A 6 -6.82 -9.84 -5.81
CA VAL A 6 -7.08 -8.43 -6.06
C VAL A 6 -5.78 -7.69 -5.84
N ILE A 7 -5.35 -6.98 -6.88
CA ILE A 7 -4.17 -6.11 -6.84
C ILE A 7 -4.59 -4.76 -7.38
N VAL A 8 -4.29 -3.70 -6.62
CA VAL A 8 -4.52 -2.30 -6.97
C VAL A 8 -3.17 -1.59 -6.90
N THR A 9 -2.62 -1.25 -8.06
CA THR A 9 -1.32 -0.59 -8.18
C THR A 9 -1.43 0.93 -8.08
N LYS A 10 -2.61 1.48 -8.41
CA LYS A 10 -2.89 2.91 -8.34
C LYS A 10 -4.36 3.17 -8.03
N GLY A 11 -4.62 4.15 -7.16
CA GLY A 11 -5.98 4.60 -6.87
C GLY A 11 -6.66 5.24 -8.10
N LEU A 12 -7.93 4.92 -8.31
CA LEU A 12 -8.78 5.64 -9.25
C LEU A 12 -9.35 6.89 -8.57
N VAL A 13 -8.78 8.05 -8.88
CA VAL A 13 -9.23 9.34 -8.33
C VAL A 13 -10.21 9.99 -9.29
N ALA A 14 -11.39 10.35 -8.79
CA ALA A 14 -12.39 11.07 -9.58
C ALA A 14 -11.90 12.49 -9.93
N GLN A 15 -12.18 12.95 -11.14
CA GLN A 15 -11.95 14.34 -11.53
C GLN A 15 -12.83 15.27 -10.68
N SER A 16 -12.30 16.45 -10.38
CA SER A 16 -13.05 17.49 -9.66
C SER A 16 -14.15 18.05 -10.55
N ASN A 17 -13.87 18.20 -11.84
CA ASN A 17 -14.85 18.64 -12.82
C ASN A 17 -15.83 17.53 -13.23
N THR A 18 -16.95 17.46 -12.54
CA THR A 18 -18.01 16.46 -12.81
C THR A 18 -18.79 16.70 -14.11
N LYS A 19 -18.48 17.75 -14.88
CA LYS A 19 -19.11 18.02 -16.18
C LYS A 19 -18.41 17.28 -17.32
N VAL A 20 -17.20 16.78 -17.09
CA VAL A 20 -16.42 16.02 -18.06
C VAL A 20 -16.53 14.54 -17.72
N PRO A 21 -16.88 13.68 -18.68
CA PRO A 21 -16.85 12.25 -18.46
C PRO A 21 -15.45 11.76 -18.10
N GLN A 22 -15.35 10.91 -17.08
CA GLN A 22 -14.14 10.15 -16.76
C GLN A 22 -14.42 8.68 -17.00
N TYR A 23 -13.76 8.12 -18.01
CA TYR A 23 -13.95 6.73 -18.40
C TYR A 23 -12.87 5.84 -17.80
N PHE A 24 -13.30 4.67 -17.34
CA PHE A 24 -12.43 3.53 -17.10
C PHE A 24 -13.06 2.31 -17.77
N ARG A 25 -12.22 1.37 -18.20
CA ARG A 25 -12.62 0.12 -18.83
C ARG A 25 -12.38 -1.02 -17.87
N VAL A 26 -13.33 -1.94 -17.83
CA VAL A 26 -13.18 -3.23 -17.15
C VAL A 26 -13.25 -4.30 -18.23
N THR A 27 -12.19 -5.08 -18.37
CA THR A 27 -12.11 -6.18 -19.33
C THR A 27 -12.17 -7.48 -18.56
N ALA A 28 -13.13 -8.35 -18.91
CA ALA A 28 -13.21 -9.71 -18.39
C ALA A 28 -12.73 -10.71 -19.45
N THR A 29 -11.85 -11.62 -19.08
CA THR A 29 -11.34 -12.68 -19.96
C THR A 29 -11.49 -14.04 -19.30
N THR A 30 -11.72 -15.06 -20.10
CA THR A 30 -11.67 -16.46 -19.65
C THR A 30 -11.13 -17.31 -20.78
N THR A 31 -10.32 -18.31 -20.45
CA THR A 31 -9.81 -19.28 -21.43
C THR A 31 -10.85 -20.35 -21.76
N ASP A 32 -11.80 -20.59 -20.85
CA ASP A 32 -12.91 -21.52 -21.02
C ASP A 32 -14.12 -21.05 -20.20
N ILE A 33 -15.23 -20.80 -20.89
CA ILE A 33 -16.50 -20.35 -20.26
C ILE A 33 -17.06 -21.38 -19.26
N ASN A 34 -16.62 -22.64 -19.33
CA ASN A 34 -17.03 -23.71 -18.42
C ASN A 34 -16.11 -23.85 -17.21
N ALA A 35 -14.94 -23.20 -17.20
CA ALA A 35 -13.97 -23.31 -16.11
C ALA A 35 -14.45 -22.64 -14.81
N ALA A 36 -15.54 -21.89 -14.85
CA ALA A 36 -16.06 -21.14 -13.70
C ALA A 36 -15.01 -20.16 -13.13
N VAL A 37 -14.18 -19.60 -14.01
CA VAL A 37 -13.17 -18.59 -13.71
C VAL A 37 -13.22 -17.48 -14.76
N ALA A 38 -13.02 -16.24 -14.32
CA ALA A 38 -12.76 -15.11 -15.21
C ALA A 38 -11.73 -14.17 -14.57
N ASP A 39 -10.77 -13.70 -15.38
CA ASP A 39 -9.80 -12.68 -15.00
C ASP A 39 -10.34 -11.31 -15.38
N PHE A 40 -10.12 -10.31 -14.53
CA PHE A 40 -10.59 -8.94 -14.73
C PHE A 40 -9.44 -7.96 -14.64
N VAL A 41 -9.47 -6.95 -15.51
CA VAL A 41 -8.48 -5.89 -15.59
C VAL A 41 -9.18 -4.54 -15.68
N TRP A 42 -8.76 -3.58 -14.86
CA TRP A 42 -9.25 -2.20 -14.86
C TRP A 42 -8.19 -1.25 -15.42
N GLN A 43 -8.60 -0.41 -16.36
CA GLN A 43 -7.73 0.55 -17.04
C GLN A 43 -8.41 1.92 -17.16
N ASN A 44 -7.64 3.00 -17.01
CA ASN A 44 -8.13 4.33 -17.36
C ASN A 44 -8.22 4.48 -18.88
N VAL A 45 -9.24 5.20 -19.35
CA VAL A 45 -9.45 5.50 -20.77
C VAL A 45 -9.42 7.00 -20.95
N ALA A 46 -8.50 7.48 -21.78
CA ALA A 46 -8.41 8.89 -22.16
C ALA A 46 -9.55 9.28 -23.10
N SER A 47 -9.76 10.58 -23.32
CA SER A 47 -10.84 11.09 -24.17
C SER A 47 -10.71 10.72 -25.65
N ASP A 48 -9.52 10.30 -26.07
CA ASP A 48 -9.19 9.81 -27.42
C ASP A 48 -9.26 8.27 -27.52
N ASP A 49 -9.88 7.61 -26.54
CA ASP A 49 -9.97 6.15 -26.38
C ASP A 49 -8.62 5.45 -26.12
N THR A 50 -7.52 6.18 -25.90
CA THR A 50 -6.25 5.60 -25.49
C THR A 50 -6.37 4.96 -24.11
N VAL A 51 -5.97 3.68 -24.01
CA VAL A 51 -6.06 2.90 -22.78
C VAL A 51 -4.72 2.94 -22.05
N SER A 52 -4.75 3.29 -20.75
CA SER A 52 -3.57 3.30 -19.89
C SER A 52 -3.17 1.88 -19.43
N GLU A 53 -2.00 1.77 -18.81
CA GLU A 53 -1.63 0.56 -18.08
C GLU A 53 -2.69 0.20 -17.02
N PRO A 54 -2.91 -1.10 -16.75
CA PRO A 54 -3.82 -1.55 -15.70
C PRO A 54 -3.48 -0.97 -14.33
N PHE A 55 -4.51 -0.45 -13.66
CA PHE A 55 -4.37 0.02 -12.28
C PHE A 55 -4.94 -0.96 -11.26
N ALA A 56 -5.77 -1.91 -11.69
CA ALA A 56 -6.24 -3.00 -10.86
C ALA A 56 -6.48 -4.28 -11.66
N THR A 57 -6.27 -5.42 -11.01
CA THR A 57 -6.57 -6.76 -11.55
C THR A 57 -7.23 -7.60 -10.47
N CYS A 58 -8.05 -8.58 -10.88
CA CYS A 58 -8.49 -9.64 -10.00
C CYS A 58 -8.88 -10.88 -10.78
N ARG A 59 -9.10 -11.98 -10.07
CA ARG A 59 -9.72 -13.19 -10.59
C ARG A 59 -11.05 -13.44 -9.88
N VAL A 60 -12.06 -13.87 -10.62
CA VAL A 60 -13.35 -14.28 -10.05
C VAL A 60 -13.49 -15.78 -10.22
N LEU A 61 -13.66 -16.47 -9.09
CA LEU A 61 -13.95 -17.90 -9.01
C LEU A 61 -15.41 -18.08 -8.58
N TYR A 62 -16.18 -18.89 -9.30
CA TYR A 62 -17.51 -19.27 -8.83
C TYR A 62 -17.40 -20.45 -7.86
N GLY A 63 -18.10 -20.36 -6.74
CA GLY A 63 -18.07 -21.38 -5.70
C GLY A 63 -19.38 -21.41 -4.94
N TYR A 64 -19.50 -22.38 -4.05
CA TYR A 64 -20.75 -22.70 -3.37
C TYR A 64 -20.78 -22.09 -1.96
N ALA A 65 -21.83 -21.32 -1.68
CA ALA A 65 -22.02 -20.66 -0.39
C ALA A 65 -22.03 -21.65 0.78
N ASP A 66 -22.67 -22.81 0.63
CA ASP A 66 -22.77 -23.83 1.68
C ASP A 66 -21.41 -24.43 2.05
N ALA A 67 -20.52 -24.58 1.05
CA ALA A 67 -19.16 -25.05 1.28
C ALA A 67 -18.37 -24.02 2.12
N TRP A 68 -18.55 -22.73 1.85
CA TRP A 68 -17.91 -21.66 2.63
C TRP A 68 -18.46 -21.57 4.05
N LEU A 69 -19.78 -21.60 4.21
CA LEU A 69 -20.41 -21.63 5.54
C LEU A 69 -19.93 -22.82 6.38
N SER A 70 -19.75 -23.97 5.74
CA SER A 70 -19.24 -25.18 6.41
C SER A 70 -17.77 -25.02 6.79
N SER A 71 -16.92 -24.45 5.93
CA SER A 71 -15.50 -24.28 6.22
C SER A 71 -15.20 -23.21 7.25
N TRP A 72 -16.06 -22.19 7.40
CA TRP A 72 -15.89 -21.14 8.41
C TRP A 72 -16.43 -21.53 9.79
N ARG A 73 -17.33 -22.51 9.88
CA ARG A 73 -17.98 -22.91 11.14
C ARG A 73 -16.98 -23.23 12.27
N PRO A 74 -15.87 -23.96 12.04
CA PRO A 74 -14.88 -24.20 13.10
C PRO A 74 -14.19 -22.92 13.58
N LEU A 75 -14.02 -21.90 12.74
CA LEU A 75 -13.38 -20.64 13.13
C LEU A 75 -14.32 -19.70 13.90
N ALA A 76 -15.63 -19.83 13.71
CA ALA A 76 -16.62 -18.91 14.28
C ALA A 76 -16.47 -18.74 15.80
N HIS A 77 -16.36 -19.84 16.55
CA HIS A 77 -16.22 -19.78 18.01
C HIS A 77 -14.89 -19.18 18.47
N LEU A 78 -13.79 -19.39 17.71
CA LEU A 78 -12.49 -18.82 18.03
C LEU A 78 -12.50 -17.30 17.87
N VAL A 79 -13.03 -16.82 16.73
CA VAL A 79 -13.16 -15.39 16.46
C VAL A 79 -14.12 -14.73 17.45
N GLN A 80 -15.21 -15.42 17.81
CA GLN A 80 -16.14 -14.93 18.83
C GLN A 80 -15.47 -14.78 20.20
N GLY A 81 -14.62 -15.73 20.61
CA GLY A 81 -13.83 -15.60 21.83
C GLY A 81 -12.86 -14.41 21.81
N ARG A 82 -12.34 -14.03 20.64
CA ARG A 82 -11.54 -12.79 20.47
C ARG A 82 -12.38 -11.54 20.64
N ILE A 83 -13.58 -11.51 20.07
CA ILE A 83 -14.55 -10.40 20.23
C ILE A 83 -14.91 -10.23 21.72
N GLU A 84 -15.22 -11.31 22.41
CA GLU A 84 -15.54 -11.29 23.86
C GLU A 84 -14.35 -10.80 24.69
N THR A 85 -13.13 -11.20 24.31
CA THR A 85 -11.90 -10.69 24.94
C THR A 85 -11.75 -9.19 24.76
N LEU A 86 -11.96 -8.67 23.54
CA LEU A 86 -11.89 -7.23 23.25
C LEU A 86 -12.95 -6.44 24.03
N ASP A 87 -14.17 -6.94 24.13
CA ASP A 87 -15.23 -6.30 24.93
C ASP A 87 -14.83 -6.24 26.42
N ARG A 88 -14.27 -7.33 26.96
CA ARG A 88 -13.76 -7.35 28.33
C ARG A 88 -12.64 -6.32 28.53
N LEU A 89 -11.64 -6.28 27.64
CA LEU A 89 -10.55 -5.30 27.70
C LEU A 89 -11.08 -3.86 27.64
N ALA A 90 -12.14 -3.60 26.87
CA ALA A 90 -12.77 -2.28 26.82
C ALA A 90 -13.48 -1.93 28.14
N SER A 91 -14.14 -2.91 28.77
CA SER A 91 -14.77 -2.72 30.08
C SER A 91 -13.76 -2.47 31.21
N GLU A 92 -12.55 -3.01 31.07
CA GLU A 92 -11.41 -2.81 31.97
C GLU A 92 -10.64 -1.51 31.69
N GLY A 93 -11.01 -0.75 30.64
CA GLY A 93 -10.34 0.49 30.24
C GLY A 93 -9.00 0.28 29.53
N ILE A 94 -8.71 -0.93 29.06
CA ILE A 94 -7.48 -1.28 28.32
C ILE A 94 -7.67 -1.08 26.82
N ALA A 95 -8.80 -1.53 26.28
CA ALA A 95 -9.15 -1.32 24.88
C ALA A 95 -10.00 -0.06 24.70
N ASN A 96 -9.86 0.60 23.56
CA ASN A 96 -10.67 1.76 23.22
C ASN A 96 -12.04 1.33 22.67
N ARG A 97 -13.11 2.02 23.08
CA ARG A 97 -14.46 1.89 22.50
C ARG A 97 -14.92 3.22 21.91
N PHE A 98 -15.14 3.23 20.60
CA PHE A 98 -15.57 4.40 19.84
C PHE A 98 -17.04 4.29 19.44
N SER A 99 -17.77 5.39 19.59
CA SER A 99 -19.10 5.53 18.97
C SER A 99 -18.97 5.77 17.47
N HIS A 100 -20.05 5.52 16.71
CA HIS A 100 -20.18 5.85 15.28
C HIS A 100 -19.55 7.20 14.91
N LYS A 101 -19.99 8.26 15.60
CA LYS A 101 -19.53 9.63 15.32
C LYS A 101 -18.03 9.77 15.58
N MET A 102 -17.53 9.20 16.66
CA MET A 102 -16.11 9.30 17.01
C MET A 102 -15.24 8.53 16.03
N ALA A 103 -15.61 7.30 15.67
CA ALA A 103 -14.89 6.49 14.69
C ALA A 103 -14.74 7.24 13.36
N TYR A 104 -15.83 7.74 12.77
CA TYR A 104 -15.72 8.46 11.50
C TYR A 104 -15.07 9.86 11.62
N THR A 105 -15.14 10.51 12.79
CA THR A 105 -14.41 11.77 13.02
C THR A 105 -12.90 11.53 13.05
N LEU A 106 -12.45 10.50 13.77
CA LEU A 106 -11.04 10.14 13.84
C LEU A 106 -10.53 9.66 12.49
N PHE A 107 -11.30 8.83 11.78
CA PHE A 107 -10.91 8.35 10.46
C PHE A 107 -10.80 9.51 9.45
N GLY A 108 -11.73 10.45 9.48
CA GLY A 108 -11.70 11.68 8.67
C GLY A 108 -10.50 12.56 8.97
N LYS A 109 -10.20 12.77 10.26
CA LYS A 109 -9.05 13.57 10.69
C LYS A 109 -7.72 12.93 10.29
N ASN A 110 -7.62 11.61 10.38
CA ASN A 110 -6.36 10.90 10.19
C ASN A 110 -6.11 10.43 8.76
N LEU A 111 -7.14 10.25 7.92
CA LEU A 111 -6.91 9.82 6.55
C LEU A 111 -8.05 10.17 5.59
N VAL A 112 -9.27 9.70 5.87
CA VAL A 112 -10.34 9.64 4.86
C VAL A 112 -11.70 10.04 5.43
N GLU A 113 -12.30 11.05 4.82
CA GLU A 113 -13.68 11.44 5.11
C GLU A 113 -14.65 10.62 4.26
N TYR A 114 -15.24 9.58 4.86
CA TYR A 114 -16.23 8.75 4.19
C TYR A 114 -17.52 9.54 3.90
N ALA A 115 -18.09 9.37 2.70
CA ALA A 115 -19.44 9.85 2.41
C ALA A 115 -20.49 9.09 3.24
N ASP A 116 -21.63 9.72 3.52
CA ASP A 116 -22.63 9.20 4.46
C ASP A 116 -23.04 7.74 4.21
N LYS A 117 -23.23 7.36 2.94
CA LYS A 117 -23.61 5.99 2.52
C LYS A 117 -22.59 4.90 2.84
N TYR A 118 -21.32 5.27 3.04
CA TYR A 118 -20.24 4.36 3.43
C TYR A 118 -20.10 4.25 4.96
N ARG A 119 -20.81 5.07 5.74
CA ARG A 119 -20.64 5.11 7.20
C ARG A 119 -21.48 4.05 7.93
N GLY A 120 -21.15 2.77 7.73
CA GLY A 120 -21.88 1.64 8.31
C GLY A 120 -21.53 1.26 9.76
N MET A 121 -20.30 1.51 10.23
CA MET A 121 -19.85 1.17 11.59
C MET A 121 -20.63 1.98 12.64
N GLN A 122 -21.28 1.32 13.58
CA GLN A 122 -22.08 1.92 14.66
C GLN A 122 -21.28 2.07 15.96
N ALA A 123 -20.39 1.12 16.23
CA ALA A 123 -19.44 1.15 17.32
C ALA A 123 -18.20 0.35 16.92
N VAL A 124 -17.05 0.74 17.44
CA VAL A 124 -15.77 0.04 17.21
C VAL A 124 -15.11 -0.19 18.56
N VAL A 125 -14.64 -1.41 18.82
CA VAL A 125 -13.76 -1.72 19.94
C VAL A 125 -12.42 -2.15 19.38
N MET A 126 -11.34 -1.50 19.81
CA MET A 126 -10.01 -1.68 19.25
C MET A 126 -8.95 -1.72 20.35
N ASN A 127 -8.05 -2.69 20.24
CA ASN A 127 -6.84 -2.80 21.04
C ASN A 127 -5.65 -3.07 20.10
N GLU A 128 -4.71 -2.12 20.03
CA GLU A 128 -3.59 -2.17 19.09
C GLU A 128 -4.08 -2.44 17.65
N PHE A 129 -3.62 -3.53 17.03
CA PHE A 129 -3.96 -3.93 15.66
C PHE A 129 -5.12 -4.93 15.58
N GLU A 130 -5.92 -5.10 16.64
CA GLU A 130 -7.06 -6.01 16.69
C GLU A 130 -8.34 -5.24 17.04
N ALA A 131 -9.41 -5.44 16.27
CA ALA A 131 -10.67 -4.76 16.51
C ALA A 131 -11.89 -5.57 16.05
N PHE A 132 -13.05 -5.20 16.62
CA PHE A 132 -14.34 -5.52 16.02
C PHE A 132 -15.20 -4.27 15.91
N ALA A 133 -16.17 -4.30 15.00
CA ALA A 133 -17.16 -3.25 14.81
C ALA A 133 -18.57 -3.82 14.68
N ASP A 134 -19.52 -3.21 15.37
CA ASP A 134 -20.93 -3.39 15.06
C ASP A 134 -21.27 -2.55 13.83
N VAL A 135 -21.91 -3.13 12.83
CA VAL A 135 -22.19 -2.50 11.54
C VAL A 135 -23.69 -2.54 11.27
N THR A 136 -24.24 -1.45 10.74
CA THR A 136 -25.60 -1.40 10.20
C THR A 136 -25.54 -0.80 8.80
N LEU A 137 -25.99 -1.56 7.81
CA LEU A 137 -25.94 -1.13 6.43
C LEU A 137 -27.06 -0.12 6.17
N LYS A 138 -26.71 1.04 5.59
CA LYS A 138 -27.68 2.11 5.39
C LYS A 138 -28.69 1.79 4.29
N HIS A 139 -29.92 2.26 4.47
CA HIS A 139 -30.83 2.44 3.35
C HIS A 139 -30.33 3.60 2.50
N VAL A 140 -29.89 3.31 1.28
CA VAL A 140 -29.43 4.31 0.33
C VAL A 140 -30.48 4.43 -0.76
N HIS A 141 -31.19 5.55 -0.77
CA HIS A 141 -32.13 5.88 -1.82
C HIS A 141 -31.36 6.52 -2.98
N GLY A 142 -31.34 5.87 -4.15
CA GLY A 142 -30.57 6.36 -5.30
C GLY A 142 -30.56 5.38 -6.47
N ARG A 143 -30.13 5.85 -7.64
CA ARG A 143 -30.03 5.05 -8.87
C ARG A 143 -28.71 4.27 -8.88
N GLY A 144 -28.80 2.96 -9.07
CA GLY A 144 -27.68 2.07 -9.31
C GLY A 144 -28.11 0.63 -9.09
N ASP A 145 -28.12 -0.16 -10.15
CA ASP A 145 -28.37 -1.59 -10.08
C ASP A 145 -27.04 -2.28 -9.79
N TYR A 146 -26.87 -2.77 -8.56
CA TYR A 146 -25.65 -3.42 -8.09
C TYR A 146 -25.91 -4.89 -7.77
N THR A 147 -24.99 -5.77 -8.19
CA THR A 147 -24.96 -7.15 -7.67
C THR A 147 -24.68 -7.16 -6.16
N VAL A 148 -23.69 -6.37 -5.74
CA VAL A 148 -23.44 -6.04 -4.33
C VAL A 148 -23.03 -4.57 -4.28
N PRO A 149 -23.77 -3.71 -3.55
CA PRO A 149 -23.41 -2.31 -3.47
C PRO A 149 -22.00 -2.09 -2.88
N PRO A 150 -21.09 -1.33 -3.53
CA PRO A 150 -19.72 -1.14 -3.05
C PRO A 150 -19.65 -0.55 -1.64
N TYR A 151 -20.60 0.33 -1.29
CA TYR A 151 -20.69 0.94 0.03
C TYR A 151 -21.12 -0.05 1.13
N PHE A 152 -21.74 -1.18 0.79
CA PHE A 152 -21.99 -2.27 1.75
C PHE A 152 -20.74 -3.09 2.01
N ILE A 153 -20.01 -3.46 0.95
CA ILE A 153 -18.74 -4.18 1.07
C ILE A 153 -17.77 -3.37 1.93
N ASP A 154 -17.61 -2.08 1.60
CA ASP A 154 -16.70 -1.20 2.32
C ASP A 154 -17.11 -1.04 3.79
N SER A 155 -18.41 -0.87 4.09
CA SER A 155 -18.90 -0.76 5.48
C SER A 155 -18.54 -1.96 6.36
N VAL A 156 -18.48 -3.18 5.81
CA VAL A 156 -18.11 -4.38 6.57
C VAL A 156 -16.61 -4.67 6.52
N ALA A 157 -15.85 -4.06 5.61
CA ALA A 157 -14.44 -4.37 5.40
C ALA A 157 -13.47 -3.27 5.89
N HIS A 158 -13.88 -2.00 5.88
CA HIS A 158 -12.98 -0.87 6.13
C HIS A 158 -12.51 -0.72 7.58
N LEU A 159 -12.96 -1.60 8.48
CA LEU A 159 -12.43 -1.71 9.84
C LEU A 159 -10.90 -1.95 9.82
N ALA A 160 -10.40 -2.74 8.87
CA ALA A 160 -8.96 -2.95 8.71
C ALA A 160 -8.22 -1.61 8.43
N GLY A 161 -8.79 -0.78 7.55
CA GLY A 161 -8.25 0.55 7.27
C GLY A 161 -8.36 1.51 8.45
N PHE A 162 -9.42 1.40 9.24
CA PHE A 162 -9.59 2.16 10.47
C PHE A 162 -8.49 1.82 11.47
N ILE A 163 -8.24 0.53 11.74
CA ILE A 163 -7.16 0.08 12.63
C ILE A 163 -5.83 0.67 12.17
N MET A 164 -5.47 0.48 10.90
CA MET A 164 -4.14 0.86 10.42
C MET A 164 -3.89 2.38 10.46
N ASN A 165 -4.94 3.21 10.42
CA ASN A 165 -4.83 4.67 10.34
C ASN A 165 -5.34 5.42 11.57
N VAL A 166 -5.84 4.71 12.58
CA VAL A 166 -6.40 5.32 13.80
C VAL A 166 -5.85 4.70 15.08
N ALA A 167 -5.35 3.46 15.05
CA ALA A 167 -4.76 2.85 16.24
C ALA A 167 -3.58 3.67 16.77
N ASP A 168 -3.50 3.79 18.10
CA ASP A 168 -2.39 4.46 18.79
C ASP A 168 -1.04 3.77 18.53
N ALA A 169 -1.07 2.48 18.15
CA ALA A 169 0.08 1.70 17.72
C ALA A 169 0.64 2.13 16.34
N SER A 170 -0.07 2.97 15.58
CA SER A 170 0.36 3.48 14.28
C SER A 170 0.93 4.90 14.40
N ASP A 171 2.01 5.19 13.66
CA ASP A 171 2.50 6.56 13.44
C ASP A 171 1.61 7.30 12.44
N THR A 172 0.43 7.70 12.89
CA THR A 172 -0.58 8.40 12.07
C THR A 172 -0.20 9.86 11.77
N ALA A 173 0.79 10.41 12.47
CA ALA A 173 1.28 11.77 12.26
C ALA A 173 2.17 11.87 11.02
N ASN A 174 3.05 10.90 10.80
CA ASN A 174 3.99 10.91 9.68
C ASN A 174 3.64 9.92 8.57
N THR A 175 2.81 8.92 8.85
CA THR A 175 2.48 7.86 7.89
C THR A 175 0.99 7.63 7.74
N PHE A 176 0.61 6.99 6.63
CA PHE A 176 -0.74 6.51 6.38
C PHE A 176 -0.67 5.14 5.69
N CYS A 177 -1.73 4.36 5.81
CA CYS A 177 -1.81 3.02 5.26
C CYS A 177 -2.97 2.90 4.27
N VAL A 178 -2.74 2.27 3.13
CA VAL A 178 -3.76 2.00 2.11
C VAL A 178 -3.69 0.55 1.66
N THR A 179 -4.81 0.01 1.20
CA THR A 179 -4.91 -1.39 0.77
C THR A 179 -4.41 -1.55 -0.67
N PRO A 180 -3.34 -2.33 -0.92
CA PRO A 180 -2.98 -2.74 -2.28
C PRO A 180 -3.87 -3.87 -2.80
N GLY A 181 -4.70 -4.49 -1.95
CA GLY A 181 -5.58 -5.57 -2.37
C GLY A 181 -5.80 -6.64 -1.30
N TRP A 182 -6.30 -7.79 -1.72
CA TRP A 182 -6.59 -8.94 -0.86
C TRP A 182 -6.57 -10.25 -1.65
N ASP A 183 -6.31 -11.35 -0.95
CA ASP A 183 -6.22 -12.67 -1.56
C ASP A 183 -7.57 -13.26 -1.93
N SER A 184 -8.60 -13.05 -1.09
CA SER A 184 -9.96 -13.54 -1.37
C SER A 184 -11.05 -12.69 -0.72
N MET A 185 -12.20 -12.57 -1.39
CA MET A 185 -13.39 -11.95 -0.82
C MET A 185 -14.62 -12.78 -1.18
N ARG A 186 -15.28 -13.30 -0.14
CA ARG A 186 -16.45 -14.19 -0.25
C ARG A 186 -17.55 -13.71 0.68
N PHE A 187 -18.76 -13.64 0.13
CA PHE A 187 -19.99 -13.47 0.90
C PHE A 187 -20.93 -14.64 0.56
N ALA A 188 -21.22 -15.48 1.55
CA ALA A 188 -22.12 -16.61 1.42
C ALA A 188 -23.61 -16.20 1.44
N ARG A 189 -23.91 -14.99 1.93
CA ARG A 189 -25.25 -14.41 1.94
C ARG A 189 -25.20 -12.96 1.45
N PRO A 190 -26.28 -12.42 0.85
CA PRO A 190 -26.33 -11.02 0.44
C PRO A 190 -26.14 -10.05 1.62
N LEU A 191 -25.49 -8.91 1.34
CA LEU A 191 -25.47 -7.76 2.23
C LEU A 191 -26.74 -6.94 1.98
N VAL A 192 -27.57 -6.77 3.01
CA VAL A 192 -28.93 -6.22 2.88
C VAL A 192 -29.05 -4.90 3.64
N ALA A 193 -29.66 -3.91 3.01
CA ALA A 193 -29.92 -2.60 3.62
C ALA A 193 -30.74 -2.73 4.91
N GLY A 194 -30.39 -1.93 5.92
CA GLY A 194 -31.02 -1.91 7.24
C GLY A 194 -30.58 -3.04 8.17
N GLN A 195 -29.92 -4.08 7.66
CA GLN A 195 -29.49 -5.21 8.48
C GLN A 195 -28.23 -4.92 9.28
N LYS A 196 -28.10 -5.66 10.39
CA LYS A 196 -26.98 -5.59 11.32
C LYS A 196 -25.99 -6.71 11.06
N TYR A 197 -24.71 -6.36 11.20
CA TYR A 197 -23.57 -7.25 11.05
C TYR A 197 -22.53 -6.92 12.12
N ARG A 198 -21.54 -7.80 12.29
CA ARG A 198 -20.36 -7.53 13.09
C ARG A 198 -19.11 -7.91 12.31
N SER A 199 -18.20 -6.98 12.15
CA SER A 199 -16.91 -7.23 11.52
C SER A 199 -15.85 -7.43 12.60
N TYR A 200 -14.95 -8.37 12.41
CA TYR A 200 -13.75 -8.55 13.24
C TYR A 200 -12.53 -8.69 12.34
N VAL A 201 -11.40 -8.11 12.76
CA VAL A 201 -10.12 -8.25 12.07
C VAL A 201 -8.97 -8.07 13.05
N LYS A 202 -7.90 -8.82 12.81
CA LYS A 202 -6.58 -8.60 13.40
C LYS A 202 -5.57 -8.35 12.29
N MET A 203 -4.96 -7.18 12.29
CA MET A 203 -3.86 -6.86 11.39
C MET A 203 -2.53 -7.35 11.98
N ILE A 204 -1.72 -7.97 11.14
CA ILE A 204 -0.48 -8.64 11.51
C ILE A 204 0.63 -8.04 10.64
N PRO A 205 1.74 -7.56 11.22
CA PRO A 205 2.88 -7.09 10.44
C PRO A 205 3.49 -8.25 9.64
N SER A 206 3.90 -7.98 8.40
CA SER A 206 4.64 -8.95 7.59
C SER A 206 6.08 -9.09 8.09
N GLU A 207 6.61 -10.31 8.05
CA GLU A 207 8.03 -10.58 8.33
C GLU A 207 8.93 -10.17 7.17
N ASP A 208 8.41 -10.20 5.93
CA ASP A 208 9.18 -9.91 4.70
C ASP A 208 9.31 -8.41 4.41
N ASP A 209 8.25 -7.63 4.71
CA ASP A 209 8.22 -6.18 4.49
C ASP A 209 7.57 -5.48 5.71
N PRO A 210 8.34 -4.73 6.53
CA PRO A 210 7.81 -4.07 7.73
C PRO A 210 6.83 -2.91 7.42
N SER A 211 6.72 -2.50 6.16
CA SER A 211 5.71 -1.54 5.70
C SER A 211 4.35 -2.20 5.42
N VAL A 212 4.28 -3.53 5.38
CA VAL A 212 3.07 -4.29 5.02
C VAL A 212 2.47 -4.96 6.24
N TYR A 213 1.15 -4.85 6.36
CA TYR A 213 0.32 -5.58 7.32
C TYR A 213 -0.71 -6.37 6.54
N PHE A 214 -1.09 -7.53 7.05
CA PHE A 214 -2.16 -8.35 6.49
C PHE A 214 -3.11 -8.87 7.56
N GLY A 215 -4.31 -9.28 7.17
CA GLY A 215 -5.26 -9.88 8.09
C GLY A 215 -6.47 -10.45 7.38
N ASP A 216 -7.30 -11.15 8.14
CA ASP A 216 -8.59 -11.65 7.66
C ASP A 216 -9.71 -10.87 8.33
N ILE A 217 -10.64 -10.36 7.52
CA ILE A 217 -11.87 -9.74 8.02
C ILE A 217 -12.96 -10.80 8.03
N TYR A 218 -13.55 -11.03 9.19
CA TYR A 218 -14.68 -11.93 9.39
C TYR A 218 -15.96 -11.12 9.60
N VAL A 219 -16.98 -11.37 8.79
CA VAL A 219 -18.28 -10.70 8.85
C VAL A 219 -19.34 -11.66 9.38
N PHE A 220 -19.86 -11.34 10.56
CA PHE A 220 -20.87 -12.08 11.29
C PHE A 220 -22.25 -11.45 11.19
N GLN A 221 -23.26 -12.29 11.34
CA GLN A 221 -24.63 -11.92 11.69
C GLN A 221 -25.25 -13.16 12.38
N ASP A 222 -25.91 -12.91 13.49
CA ASP A 222 -26.53 -13.92 14.36
C ASP A 222 -25.56 -15.05 14.77
N GLY A 223 -24.29 -14.70 15.05
CA GLY A 223 -23.26 -15.66 15.51
C GLY A 223 -22.66 -16.55 14.41
N VAL A 224 -23.06 -16.37 13.15
CA VAL A 224 -22.55 -17.15 12.01
C VAL A 224 -21.65 -16.25 11.16
N ILE A 225 -20.50 -16.77 10.72
CA ILE A 225 -19.68 -16.10 9.69
C ILE A 225 -20.39 -16.25 8.35
N MET A 226 -20.72 -15.14 7.69
CA MET A 226 -21.27 -15.13 6.33
C MET A 226 -20.39 -14.45 5.31
N GLY A 227 -19.34 -13.74 5.73
CA GLY A 227 -18.37 -13.18 4.82
C GLY A 227 -16.96 -13.26 5.37
N VAL A 228 -16.01 -13.47 4.46
CA VAL A 228 -14.59 -13.41 4.78
C VAL A 228 -13.87 -12.64 3.66
N VAL A 229 -13.13 -11.61 4.06
CA VAL A 229 -12.09 -10.98 3.21
C VAL A 229 -10.75 -11.49 3.73
N GLY A 230 -10.20 -12.49 3.05
CA GLY A 230 -8.97 -13.16 3.45
C GLY A 230 -7.75 -12.47 2.88
N GLY A 231 -6.71 -12.35 3.70
CA GLY A 231 -5.43 -11.76 3.30
C GLY A 231 -5.55 -10.32 2.82
N ILE A 232 -6.42 -9.50 3.42
CA ILE A 232 -6.44 -8.07 3.11
C ILE A 232 -5.12 -7.45 3.57
N GLN A 233 -4.49 -6.70 2.68
CA GLN A 233 -3.21 -6.07 2.96
C GLN A 233 -3.38 -4.57 3.18
N PHE A 234 -2.49 -3.99 3.95
CA PHE A 234 -2.32 -2.56 4.09
C PHE A 234 -0.84 -2.23 4.06
N ARG A 235 -0.47 -1.29 3.19
CA ARG A 235 0.90 -0.81 3.07
C ARG A 235 1.02 0.60 3.61
N ARG A 236 2.03 0.82 4.43
CA ARG A 236 2.39 2.10 5.04
C ARG A 236 3.18 2.96 4.06
N TYR A 237 2.81 4.23 3.97
CA TYR A 237 3.46 5.25 3.16
C TYR A 237 3.70 6.53 3.99
N PRO A 238 4.80 7.26 3.73
CA PRO A 238 5.02 8.59 4.27
C PRO A 238 3.94 9.58 3.81
N ARG A 239 3.38 10.37 4.74
CA ARG A 239 2.28 11.31 4.48
C ARG A 239 2.59 12.38 3.44
N ILE A 240 3.86 12.71 3.22
CA ILE A 240 4.26 13.64 2.15
C ILE A 240 3.84 13.15 0.75
N LEU A 241 3.63 11.84 0.57
CA LEU A 241 3.18 11.24 -0.68
C LEU A 241 1.67 11.35 -0.93
N MET A 242 0.89 11.93 -0.01
CA MET A 242 -0.58 11.98 -0.10
C MET A 242 -1.05 12.65 -1.40
N ASN A 243 -0.49 13.83 -1.72
CA ASN A 243 -0.83 14.56 -2.94
C ASN A 243 -0.48 13.77 -4.20
N ARG A 244 0.63 13.02 -4.16
CA ARG A 244 1.06 12.20 -5.28
C ARG A 244 0.09 11.07 -5.60
N PHE A 245 -0.56 10.50 -4.59
CA PHE A 245 -1.50 9.38 -4.78
C PHE A 245 -2.95 9.81 -4.98
N PHE A 246 -3.38 10.93 -4.39
CA PHE A 246 -4.80 11.29 -4.30
C PHE A 246 -5.18 12.63 -4.94
N ALA A 247 -4.24 13.35 -5.55
CA ALA A 247 -4.60 14.56 -6.29
C ALA A 247 -5.52 14.22 -7.48
N ALA A 248 -6.62 14.96 -7.60
CA ALA A 248 -7.54 14.81 -8.72
C ALA A 248 -6.81 15.03 -10.05
N PRO A 249 -7.06 14.22 -11.10
CA PRO A 249 -6.29 14.29 -12.35
C PRO A 249 -6.32 15.66 -13.04
N ASP A 250 -7.38 16.43 -12.82
CA ASP A 250 -7.60 17.75 -13.40
C ASP A 250 -6.99 18.91 -12.56
N SER A 251 -6.48 18.62 -11.36
CA SER A 251 -5.82 19.58 -10.47
C SER A 251 -4.46 20.05 -11.02
N SER A 252 -4.03 21.25 -10.61
CA SER A 252 -2.70 21.78 -10.95
C SER A 252 -1.57 20.88 -10.42
N VAL A 253 -1.76 20.33 -9.22
CA VAL A 253 -0.81 19.42 -8.57
C VAL A 253 -0.60 18.16 -9.42
N ALA A 254 -1.68 17.46 -9.80
CA ALA A 254 -1.58 16.26 -10.65
C ALA A 254 -0.96 16.56 -12.02
N LYS A 255 -1.29 17.70 -12.64
CA LYS A 255 -0.72 18.14 -13.91
C LYS A 255 0.79 18.40 -13.81
N SER A 256 1.26 18.95 -12.69
CA SER A 256 2.69 19.17 -12.46
C SER A 256 3.47 17.85 -12.41
N TYR A 257 2.92 16.82 -11.75
CA TYR A 257 3.51 15.48 -11.75
C TYR A 257 3.52 14.86 -13.14
N ALA A 258 2.41 14.96 -13.88
CA ALA A 258 2.31 14.41 -15.24
C ALA A 258 3.36 15.05 -16.18
N ALA A 259 3.51 16.38 -16.12
CA ALA A 259 4.52 17.11 -16.87
C ALA A 259 5.94 16.66 -16.53
N ALA A 260 6.26 16.46 -15.25
CA ALA A 260 7.57 15.99 -14.79
C ALA A 260 7.92 14.56 -15.25
N THR A 261 6.91 13.69 -15.42
CA THR A 261 7.08 12.39 -16.07
C THR A 261 7.27 12.50 -17.59
N ALA A 262 6.57 13.42 -18.26
CA ALA A 262 6.67 13.59 -19.72
C ALA A 262 7.99 14.24 -20.16
N SER A 263 8.59 15.10 -19.31
CA SER A 263 9.92 15.68 -19.54
C SER A 263 11.07 14.68 -19.35
N ASN A 264 10.77 13.46 -18.91
CA ASN A 264 11.74 12.37 -18.81
C ASN A 264 11.54 11.38 -19.98
N PRO A 265 12.50 11.26 -20.92
CA PRO A 265 12.48 10.17 -21.90
C PRO A 265 12.48 8.83 -21.15
N ALA A 266 11.57 7.92 -21.54
CA ALA A 266 11.48 6.61 -20.94
C ALA A 266 12.80 5.85 -21.14
N VAL A 267 13.48 5.51 -20.04
CA VAL A 267 14.49 4.46 -20.06
C VAL A 267 13.73 3.14 -20.20
N PRO A 268 14.06 2.27 -21.17
CA PRO A 268 13.43 0.96 -21.26
C PRO A 268 13.74 0.20 -19.97
N VAL A 269 12.72 -0.12 -19.20
CA VAL A 269 12.84 -1.13 -18.14
C VAL A 269 13.13 -2.45 -18.85
N PRO A 270 14.18 -3.21 -18.51
CA PRO A 270 14.35 -4.53 -19.06
C PRO A 270 13.17 -5.38 -18.59
N THR A 271 12.31 -5.75 -19.52
CA THR A 271 11.25 -6.73 -19.30
C THR A 271 11.93 -8.01 -18.81
N LEU A 272 11.72 -8.37 -17.54
CA LEU A 272 12.03 -9.73 -17.09
C LEU A 272 11.18 -10.67 -17.93
N ALA A 273 11.83 -11.39 -18.84
CA ALA A 273 11.21 -12.47 -19.59
C ALA A 273 10.57 -13.46 -18.61
N PRO A 274 9.41 -14.05 -18.93
CA PRO A 274 8.82 -15.08 -18.09
C PRO A 274 9.82 -16.22 -17.93
N ALA A 275 10.23 -16.51 -16.70
CA ALA A 275 11.06 -17.67 -16.42
C ALA A 275 10.30 -18.94 -16.85
N PRO A 276 10.92 -19.86 -17.62
CA PRO A 276 10.30 -21.14 -17.94
C PRO A 276 10.09 -21.97 -16.68
N ALA A 277 8.95 -22.67 -16.63
CA ALA A 277 8.50 -23.50 -15.53
C ALA A 277 9.60 -24.47 -15.04
N VAL A 278 9.96 -24.36 -13.76
CA VAL A 278 10.89 -25.27 -13.11
C VAL A 278 10.10 -26.44 -12.54
N SER A 279 10.32 -27.62 -13.11
CA SER A 279 9.86 -28.91 -12.60
C SER A 279 10.40 -29.19 -11.20
N GLN A 280 9.53 -29.70 -10.33
CA GLN A 280 9.84 -30.14 -8.96
C GLN A 280 10.91 -31.24 -8.92
N PRO A 281 11.77 -31.26 -7.89
CA PRO A 281 12.37 -32.49 -7.38
C PRO A 281 11.88 -32.82 -5.95
N GLN A 282 11.47 -34.08 -5.74
CA GLN A 282 11.22 -34.69 -4.42
C GLN A 282 12.53 -34.92 -3.62
N PRO A 283 12.45 -35.13 -2.30
CA PRO A 283 13.55 -34.93 -1.35
C PRO A 283 14.35 -36.19 -0.99
N ALA A 284 15.62 -35.99 -0.64
CA ALA A 284 16.42 -36.89 0.17
C ALA A 284 17.22 -36.09 1.22
N ALA A 285 17.23 -36.59 2.46
CA ALA A 285 17.99 -36.10 3.60
C ALA A 285 19.01 -37.20 4.04
N PRO A 286 19.80 -37.02 5.11
CA PRO A 286 20.95 -36.12 5.24
C PRO A 286 22.22 -36.88 5.70
N GLU A 287 23.44 -36.39 5.41
CA GLU A 287 24.64 -36.95 6.07
C GLU A 287 25.80 -35.95 6.27
N VAL A 288 26.01 -35.63 7.57
CA VAL A 288 27.26 -35.55 8.36
C VAL A 288 28.45 -34.67 7.88
N ALA A 289 28.79 -33.69 8.73
CA ALA A 289 30.07 -32.97 8.76
C ALA A 289 31.23 -33.86 9.23
N PRO A 290 32.50 -33.58 8.87
CA PRO A 290 33.34 -32.94 9.89
C PRO A 290 34.48 -32.00 9.42
N GLN A 291 34.85 -31.13 10.36
CA GLN A 291 36.20 -30.71 10.77
C GLN A 291 37.00 -29.60 10.05
N VAL A 292 37.05 -28.49 10.79
CA VAL A 292 38.13 -27.52 11.06
C VAL A 292 39.56 -27.98 10.74
N SER A 293 40.33 -27.13 10.05
CA SER A 293 41.79 -27.08 10.16
C SER A 293 42.27 -25.62 10.24
N LEU A 294 43.03 -25.35 11.30
CA LEU A 294 43.68 -24.08 11.64
C LEU A 294 45.03 -23.99 10.93
N LEU A 295 45.27 -22.92 10.18
CA LEU A 295 46.63 -22.48 9.85
C LEU A 295 46.74 -20.95 9.99
N ALA A 296 47.60 -20.54 10.92
CA ALA A 296 48.09 -19.17 11.05
C ALA A 296 49.07 -18.85 9.90
N PRO A 297 49.21 -17.55 9.54
CA PRO A 297 50.54 -16.96 9.69
C PRO A 297 50.54 -15.54 10.27
N THR A 298 51.63 -15.27 10.98
CA THR A 298 52.08 -14.04 11.66
C THR A 298 52.60 -12.97 10.65
N PRO A 299 53.11 -11.80 11.09
CA PRO A 299 52.46 -10.50 11.13
C PRO A 299 52.88 -9.50 10.02
N ALA A 300 52.14 -8.40 9.97
CA ALA A 300 52.20 -7.26 9.06
C ALA A 300 53.56 -6.53 8.92
N PRO A 301 53.73 -5.78 7.80
CA PRO A 301 54.32 -4.46 7.81
C PRO A 301 53.26 -3.36 7.60
N ALA A 302 53.46 -2.24 8.31
CA ALA A 302 52.60 -1.07 8.37
C ALA A 302 52.46 -0.31 7.03
N PRO A 303 51.41 0.53 6.87
CA PRO A 303 50.95 1.06 5.59
C PRO A 303 51.81 2.23 5.08
N ALA A 304 52.10 2.24 3.79
CA ALA A 304 52.56 3.42 3.08
C ALA A 304 51.37 4.38 2.84
N LEU A 305 51.55 5.63 3.26
CA LEU A 305 50.60 6.74 3.09
C LEU A 305 50.26 6.95 1.62
N ALA A 306 49.03 6.60 1.24
CA ALA A 306 48.41 7.07 0.00
C ALA A 306 47.92 8.51 0.18
N PRO A 307 48.04 9.38 -0.84
CA PRO A 307 47.67 10.78 -0.74
C PRO A 307 46.17 10.94 -0.48
N THR A 308 45.85 11.77 0.50
CA THR A 308 44.52 12.23 0.87
C THR A 308 43.76 12.72 -0.39
N PRO A 309 42.59 12.16 -0.72
CA PRO A 309 41.70 12.77 -1.70
C PRO A 309 41.34 14.17 -1.20
N ALA A 310 41.43 15.16 -2.10
CA ALA A 310 41.04 16.53 -1.81
C ALA A 310 39.62 16.55 -1.20
N ALA A 311 39.48 17.24 -0.07
CA ALA A 311 38.18 17.51 0.53
C ALA A 311 37.27 18.14 -0.53
N PRO A 312 36.00 17.70 -0.67
CA PRO A 312 35.07 18.37 -1.55
C PRO A 312 34.99 19.83 -1.12
N ALA A 313 35.11 20.74 -2.09
CA ALA A 313 34.79 22.15 -1.88
C ALA A 313 33.45 22.21 -1.14
N ALA A 314 33.44 22.85 0.03
CA ALA A 314 32.23 23.07 0.81
C ALA A 314 31.17 23.61 -0.14
N ALA A 315 30.11 22.81 -0.36
CA ALA A 315 28.99 23.24 -1.17
C ALA A 315 28.51 24.57 -0.60
N ASP A 316 28.40 25.59 -1.46
CA ASP A 316 27.82 26.85 -1.07
C ASP A 316 26.40 26.54 -0.58
N SER A 317 26.17 26.67 0.72
CA SER A 317 24.98 26.12 1.39
C SER A 317 23.68 26.75 0.90
N ASP A 318 23.79 27.88 0.20
CA ASP A 318 22.65 28.58 -0.41
C ASP A 318 22.33 28.17 -1.85
N SER A 319 23.23 27.44 -2.53
CA SER A 319 22.98 26.91 -3.86
C SER A 319 21.85 25.87 -3.87
N THR A 320 21.13 25.77 -5.00
CA THR A 320 20.09 24.74 -5.21
C THR A 320 20.64 23.34 -4.92
N TRP A 321 21.88 23.06 -5.34
CA TRP A 321 22.58 21.81 -5.06
C TRP A 321 22.84 21.62 -3.55
N GLY A 322 23.38 22.63 -2.86
CA GLY A 322 23.65 22.54 -1.43
C GLY A 322 22.40 22.18 -0.63
N LYS A 323 21.27 22.82 -0.96
CA LYS A 323 19.97 22.52 -0.33
C LYS A 323 19.46 21.12 -0.69
N ALA A 324 19.59 20.70 -1.95
CA ALA A 324 19.24 19.35 -2.38
C ALA A 324 20.08 18.26 -1.68
N LEU A 325 21.38 18.48 -1.50
CA LEU A 325 22.30 17.55 -0.84
C LEU A 325 21.95 17.37 0.64
N VAL A 326 21.68 18.48 1.35
CA VAL A 326 21.22 18.47 2.75
C VAL A 326 19.94 17.65 2.90
N LEU A 327 19.01 17.83 1.98
CA LEU A 327 17.71 17.17 1.99
C LEU A 327 17.85 15.66 1.72
N ILE A 328 18.65 15.26 0.73
CA ILE A 328 18.96 13.85 0.47
C ILE A 328 19.62 13.20 1.69
N ALA A 329 20.62 13.86 2.27
CA ALA A 329 21.33 13.36 3.46
C ALA A 329 20.35 13.11 4.62
N LYS A 330 19.47 14.07 4.88
CA LYS A 330 18.46 13.98 5.94
C LYS A 330 17.48 12.82 5.72
N GLU A 331 16.94 12.66 4.52
CA GLU A 331 15.94 11.62 4.23
C GLU A 331 16.57 10.22 4.16
N ALA A 332 17.80 10.10 3.67
CA ALA A 332 18.53 8.84 3.65
C ALA A 332 19.15 8.48 5.02
N GLY A 333 19.14 9.40 5.99
CA GLY A 333 19.79 9.22 7.29
C GLY A 333 21.32 9.10 7.20
N LEU A 334 21.92 9.83 6.26
CA LEU A 334 23.35 9.81 5.95
C LEU A 334 24.00 11.14 6.29
N GLU A 335 25.32 11.14 6.52
CA GLU A 335 26.08 12.40 6.61
C GLU A 335 26.35 12.95 5.19
N GLN A 336 26.45 14.27 5.05
CA GLN A 336 26.75 14.88 3.75
C GLN A 336 28.11 14.42 3.19
N SER A 337 29.05 14.08 4.07
CA SER A 337 30.35 13.52 3.70
C SER A 337 30.26 12.14 3.03
N ASP A 338 29.19 11.38 3.29
CA ASP A 338 28.98 10.05 2.70
C ASP A 338 28.42 10.15 1.26
N LEU A 339 27.83 11.30 0.92
CA LEU A 339 27.26 11.59 -0.40
C LEU A 339 28.32 12.08 -1.38
N THR A 340 29.29 11.21 -1.65
CA THR A 340 30.34 11.47 -2.66
C THR A 340 29.77 11.38 -4.08
N ASN A 341 30.38 12.08 -5.04
CA ASN A 341 29.88 12.16 -6.43
C ASN A 341 29.69 10.78 -7.10
N ASP A 342 30.50 9.78 -6.73
CA ASP A 342 30.45 8.44 -7.32
C ASP A 342 29.46 7.50 -6.59
N ALA A 343 28.89 7.94 -5.46
CA ALA A 343 27.96 7.13 -4.69
C ALA A 343 26.65 6.91 -5.45
N ALA A 344 26.28 5.64 -5.61
CA ALA A 344 25.05 5.24 -6.28
C ALA A 344 23.85 5.22 -5.32
N PHE A 345 22.72 5.79 -5.73
CA PHE A 345 21.49 5.87 -4.92
C PHE A 345 21.00 4.51 -4.41
N ALA A 346 21.12 3.46 -5.24
CA ALA A 346 20.76 2.09 -4.86
C ALA A 346 21.57 1.57 -3.66
N ASN A 347 22.84 1.94 -3.54
CA ASN A 347 23.71 1.54 -2.43
C ASN A 347 23.44 2.36 -1.17
N LEU A 348 22.92 3.57 -1.33
CA LEU A 348 22.55 4.49 -0.26
C LEU A 348 21.14 4.21 0.29
N ARG A 349 20.53 3.07 -0.08
CA ARG A 349 19.16 2.68 0.29
C ARG A 349 18.09 3.67 -0.19
N VAL A 350 18.38 4.44 -1.23
CA VAL A 350 17.37 5.25 -1.92
C VAL A 350 16.62 4.34 -2.89
N ASP A 351 15.64 3.62 -2.36
CA ASP A 351 14.76 2.74 -3.13
C ASP A 351 13.66 3.52 -3.89
N SER A 352 12.72 2.80 -4.50
CA SER A 352 11.61 3.44 -5.25
C SER A 352 10.71 4.31 -4.37
N LEU A 353 10.49 3.94 -3.11
CA LEU A 353 9.65 4.73 -2.19
C LEU A 353 10.42 5.95 -1.68
N MET A 354 11.68 5.79 -1.29
CA MET A 354 12.55 6.90 -0.88
C MET A 354 12.77 7.91 -2.01
N SER A 355 12.91 7.42 -3.25
CA SER A 355 12.96 8.27 -4.45
C SER A 355 11.71 9.15 -4.59
N LEU A 356 10.53 8.64 -4.24
CA LEU A 356 9.29 9.42 -4.23
C LEU A 356 9.28 10.47 -3.10
N VAL A 357 9.79 10.11 -1.92
CA VAL A 357 9.87 11.03 -0.77
C VAL A 357 10.79 12.21 -1.10
N ILE A 358 12.00 11.94 -1.60
CA ILE A 358 12.95 12.98 -1.99
C ILE A 358 12.36 13.87 -3.11
N ALA A 359 11.67 13.27 -4.09
CA ALA A 359 11.00 14.03 -5.16
C ALA A 359 9.92 15.00 -4.62
N GLU A 360 9.10 14.57 -3.65
CA GLU A 360 8.12 15.46 -3.02
C GLU A 360 8.79 16.54 -2.16
N LYS A 361 9.89 16.21 -1.48
CA LYS A 361 10.69 17.17 -0.73
C LYS A 361 11.33 18.23 -1.63
N PHE A 362 11.84 17.86 -2.80
CA PHE A 362 12.33 18.79 -3.81
C PHE A 362 11.23 19.75 -4.26
N ARG A 363 9.99 19.25 -4.44
CA ARG A 363 8.85 20.10 -4.79
C ARG A 363 8.51 21.09 -3.67
N GLU A 364 8.44 20.64 -2.42
CA GLU A 364 8.00 21.48 -1.31
C GLU A 364 9.04 22.50 -0.85
N GLU A 365 10.32 22.11 -0.82
CA GLU A 365 11.38 22.93 -0.24
C GLU A 365 12.19 23.68 -1.30
N LEU A 366 12.28 23.15 -2.53
CA LEU A 366 13.07 23.76 -3.63
C LEU A 366 12.20 24.24 -4.80
N GLY A 367 10.91 23.90 -4.84
CA GLY A 367 10.03 24.19 -5.98
C GLY A 367 10.33 23.33 -7.21
N ILE A 368 11.13 22.28 -7.09
CA ILE A 368 11.59 21.43 -8.20
C ILE A 368 10.69 20.20 -8.29
N VAL A 369 9.89 20.09 -9.35
CA VAL A 369 8.99 18.95 -9.57
C VAL A 369 9.67 17.90 -10.43
N VAL A 370 9.91 16.71 -9.87
CA VAL A 370 10.58 15.60 -10.56
C VAL A 370 9.80 14.29 -10.44
N ALA A 371 9.99 13.41 -11.41
CA ALA A 371 9.52 12.03 -11.33
C ALA A 371 10.44 11.20 -10.42
N GLY A 372 9.90 10.19 -9.73
CA GLY A 372 10.72 9.26 -8.93
C GLY A 372 11.75 8.48 -9.77
N SER A 373 11.50 8.31 -11.07
CA SER A 373 12.45 7.71 -12.01
C SER A 373 13.69 8.56 -12.28
N LEU A 374 13.74 9.81 -11.80
CA LEU A 374 14.92 10.67 -11.93
C LEU A 374 16.18 9.99 -11.37
N PHE A 375 16.07 9.34 -10.22
CA PHE A 375 17.17 8.65 -9.55
C PHE A 375 17.62 7.37 -10.28
N LEU A 376 16.80 6.84 -11.19
CA LEU A 376 17.21 5.75 -12.09
C LEU A 376 17.98 6.29 -13.31
N LYS A 377 17.60 7.48 -13.80
CA LYS A 377 18.24 8.15 -14.93
C LYS A 377 19.59 8.78 -14.53
N TYR A 378 19.67 9.33 -13.32
CA TYR A 378 20.87 9.90 -12.73
C TYR A 378 21.25 9.06 -11.51
N PRO A 379 21.90 7.89 -11.70
CA PRO A 379 22.05 6.88 -10.66
C PRO A 379 23.04 7.25 -9.55
N THR A 380 23.85 8.30 -9.73
CA THR A 380 24.84 8.75 -8.75
C THR A 380 24.58 10.17 -8.28
N ILE A 381 25.10 10.51 -7.09
CA ILE A 381 25.05 11.86 -6.51
C ILE A 381 25.63 12.90 -7.48
N GLY A 382 26.76 12.61 -8.11
CA GLY A 382 27.40 13.49 -9.09
C GLY A 382 26.57 13.69 -10.36
N ALA A 383 25.91 12.62 -10.84
CA ALA A 383 25.03 12.74 -12.00
C ALA A 383 23.80 13.62 -11.70
N LEU A 384 23.22 13.50 -10.50
CA LEU A 384 22.13 14.36 -10.06
C LEU A 384 22.59 15.81 -9.86
N ARG A 385 23.79 16.02 -9.32
CA ARG A 385 24.39 17.35 -9.15
C ARG A 385 24.50 18.08 -10.48
N SER A 386 25.12 17.46 -11.48
CA SER A 386 25.29 18.06 -12.80
C SER A 386 23.95 18.43 -13.42
N TRP A 387 22.93 17.58 -13.26
CA TRP A 387 21.58 17.86 -13.72
C TRP A 387 20.96 19.06 -12.96
N LEU A 388 21.06 19.13 -11.63
CA LEU A 388 20.54 20.26 -10.87
C LEU A 388 21.23 21.57 -11.27
N GLU A 389 22.55 21.55 -11.46
CA GLU A 389 23.31 22.73 -11.86
C GLU A 389 22.97 23.18 -13.30
N GLU A 390 22.69 22.25 -14.22
CA GLU A 390 22.33 22.57 -15.61
C GLU A 390 20.95 23.23 -15.72
N TYR A 391 19.96 22.76 -14.96
CA TYR A 391 18.56 23.16 -15.11
C TYR A 391 18.06 24.15 -14.05
N TYR A 392 18.76 24.30 -12.92
CA TYR A 392 18.26 25.04 -11.75
C TYR A 392 19.36 25.85 -10.99
N SER A 393 20.48 26.18 -11.64
CA SER A 393 21.49 27.12 -11.09
C SER A 393 21.02 28.57 -11.05
#